data_AF-A0A3M1L1Q9-F1
#
_entry.id   AF-A0A3M1L1Q9-F1
#
_cell.length_a   1.000
_cell.length_b   1.000
_cell.length_c   1.000
_cell.angle_alpha   90.00
_cell.angle_beta   90.00
_cell.angle_gamma   90.00
#
_symmetry.space_group_name_H-M   'P 1'
#
loop_
_entity.id
_entity.type
_entity.pdbx_description
1 polymer ?
#
loop_
_entity_poly.entity_id
_entity_poly.type
_entity_poly.pdbx_seq_one_letter_code
_entity_poly.pdbx_strand_id
1 'polypeptide(L)'
;MIRMLLLASLACLAGISRSLAQDLPPQPLEFRISFSPQAEDQPLDGRILLFIADNDRREPRFQVNDSPETQMVFGVDVEGLAPGEAAVIDGGVFGYPIESIALLPPGEYWVQAMLNRYDTYHLANGHTVKLPASWKAGQNFRREPGNLFSKPRRVYLHPRKSGVVRIELTEV
;
A
#
# COMPACT_ATOMS: atom_id res chain seq x y z
N MET A 1 71.67 -34.63 -35.28
CA MET A 1 70.48 -35.42 -35.68
C MET A 1 69.63 -35.58 -34.42
N ILE A 2 68.37 -35.17 -34.24
CA ILE A 2 67.24 -34.87 -35.12
C ILE A 2 66.17 -34.20 -34.21
N ARG A 3 65.52 -33.13 -34.72
CA ARG A 3 64.15 -32.59 -34.48
C ARG A 3 63.62 -32.49 -33.03
N MET A 4 63.41 -31.30 -32.46
CA MET A 4 62.33 -30.32 -32.73
C MET A 4 60.91 -30.91 -32.65
N LEU A 5 60.20 -30.58 -31.56
CA LEU A 5 58.74 -30.45 -31.50
C LEU A 5 58.38 -29.50 -30.34
N LEU A 6 57.97 -28.28 -30.72
CA LEU A 6 57.29 -27.33 -29.84
C LEU A 6 55.94 -27.91 -29.42
N LEU A 7 55.65 -27.88 -28.12
CA LEU A 7 54.27 -27.89 -27.62
C LEU A 7 53.98 -26.52 -27.00
N ALA A 8 53.25 -25.70 -27.77
CA ALA A 8 52.67 -24.47 -27.26
C ALA A 8 51.47 -24.83 -26.38
N SER A 9 51.62 -24.76 -25.06
CA SER A 9 50.52 -24.90 -24.11
C SER A 9 49.74 -23.59 -24.03
N LEU A 10 48.62 -23.54 -24.75
CA LEU A 10 47.64 -22.45 -24.66
C LEU A 10 46.82 -22.65 -23.38
N ALA A 11 47.23 -22.02 -22.28
CA ALA A 11 46.46 -22.00 -21.04
C ALA A 11 45.28 -21.04 -21.20
N CYS A 12 44.09 -21.60 -21.42
CA CYS A 12 42.81 -20.88 -21.39
C CYS A 12 42.61 -20.28 -19.99
N LEU A 13 42.80 -18.96 -19.83
CA LEU A 13 42.27 -18.23 -18.67
C LEU A 13 40.74 -18.19 -18.80
N ALA A 14 40.06 -19.16 -18.22
CA ALA A 14 38.63 -19.07 -17.98
C ALA A 14 38.40 -17.99 -16.91
N GLY A 15 38.18 -16.75 -17.36
CA GLY A 15 37.71 -15.67 -16.51
C GLY A 15 36.33 -16.05 -15.96
N ILE A 16 36.28 -16.46 -14.69
CA ILE A 16 35.03 -16.61 -13.97
C ILE A 16 34.52 -15.19 -13.74
N SER A 17 33.71 -14.69 -14.67
CA SER A 17 32.89 -13.51 -14.45
C SER A 17 31.89 -13.83 -13.35
N ARG A 18 32.28 -13.64 -12.09
CA ARG A 18 31.33 -13.52 -10.98
C ARG A 18 30.48 -12.30 -11.31
N SER A 19 29.30 -12.53 -11.88
CA SER A 19 28.25 -11.54 -11.84
C SER A 19 27.96 -11.29 -10.37
N LEU A 20 28.53 -10.22 -9.82
CA LEU A 20 28.04 -9.62 -8.61
C LEU A 20 26.64 -9.13 -9.00
N ALA A 21 25.62 -9.94 -8.72
CA ALA A 21 24.29 -9.39 -8.53
C ALA A 21 24.49 -8.27 -7.51
N GLN A 22 24.46 -7.03 -8.00
CA GLN A 22 24.48 -5.88 -7.12
C GLN A 22 23.22 -6.02 -6.28
N ASP A 23 23.38 -6.36 -5.00
CA ASP A 23 22.29 -6.27 -4.04
C ASP A 23 21.86 -4.81 -4.02
N LEU A 24 20.80 -4.50 -4.77
CA LEU A 24 20.14 -3.21 -4.71
C LEU A 24 19.82 -2.94 -3.23
N PRO A 25 20.04 -1.71 -2.74
CA PRO A 25 19.68 -1.38 -1.37
C PRO A 25 18.20 -1.71 -1.14
N PRO A 26 17.82 -2.19 0.05
CA PRO A 26 16.44 -2.50 0.35
C PRO A 26 15.56 -1.29 0.02
N GLN A 27 14.45 -1.52 -0.67
CA GLN A 27 13.43 -0.54 -0.96
C GLN A 27 12.19 -0.91 -0.16
N PRO A 28 12.05 -0.39 1.08
CA PRO A 28 10.90 -0.68 1.93
C PRO A 28 9.60 -0.38 1.18
N LEU A 29 8.62 -1.27 1.36
CA LEU A 29 7.29 -1.07 0.82
C LEU A 29 6.65 0.16 1.47
N GLU A 30 6.14 1.05 0.64
CA GLU A 30 5.42 2.25 1.06
C GLU A 30 4.22 2.45 0.13
N PHE A 31 3.05 2.75 0.68
CA PHE A 31 1.88 3.16 -0.07
C PHE A 31 1.71 4.67 0.01
N ARG A 32 1.54 5.31 -1.15
CA ARG A 32 1.18 6.73 -1.25
C ARG A 32 -0.21 6.84 -1.81
N ILE A 33 -1.14 7.31 -0.99
CA ILE A 33 -2.57 7.36 -1.28
C ILE A 33 -2.99 8.81 -1.37
N SER A 34 -3.49 9.22 -2.53
CA SER A 34 -3.97 10.57 -2.81
C SER A 34 -5.32 10.53 -3.50
N PHE A 35 -5.98 11.68 -3.62
CA PHE A 35 -7.17 11.85 -4.46
C PHE A 35 -6.95 12.98 -5.46
N SER A 36 -7.63 12.91 -6.60
CA SER A 36 -7.54 13.94 -7.64
C SER A 36 -8.42 15.16 -7.30
N PRO A 37 -8.03 16.38 -7.72
CA PRO A 37 -8.90 17.55 -7.73
C PRO A 37 -10.24 17.35 -8.49
N GLN A 38 -10.33 16.35 -9.36
CA GLN A 38 -11.57 16.00 -10.06
C GLN A 38 -12.55 15.24 -9.16
N ALA A 39 -12.06 14.55 -8.13
CA ALA A 39 -12.88 13.83 -7.17
C ALA A 39 -13.39 14.75 -6.05
N GLU A 40 -12.53 15.64 -5.54
CA GLU A 40 -12.83 16.66 -4.54
C GLU A 40 -11.80 17.78 -4.67
N ASP A 41 -12.23 19.04 -4.61
CA ASP A 41 -11.35 20.21 -4.79
C ASP A 41 -10.95 20.88 -3.45
N GLN A 42 -11.52 20.42 -2.34
CA GLN A 42 -11.19 20.86 -1.00
C GLN A 42 -10.27 19.88 -0.27
N PRO A 43 -9.41 20.36 0.65
CA PRO A 43 -8.72 19.50 1.61
C PRO A 43 -9.71 18.70 2.47
N LEU A 44 -9.37 17.45 2.76
CA LEU A 44 -10.24 16.53 3.49
C LEU A 44 -9.61 16.06 4.80
N ASP A 45 -10.44 16.03 5.85
CA ASP A 45 -10.15 15.34 7.10
C ASP A 45 -10.69 13.92 7.07
N GLY A 46 -10.01 13.00 7.75
CA GLY A 46 -10.54 11.64 7.87
C GLY A 46 -9.50 10.61 8.27
N ARG A 47 -9.80 9.36 7.91
CA ARG A 47 -8.88 8.23 8.02
C ARG A 47 -8.70 7.56 6.68
N ILE A 48 -7.47 7.50 6.22
CA ILE A 48 -7.08 6.67 5.08
C ILE A 48 -7.02 5.23 5.54
N LEU A 49 -7.65 4.35 4.76
CA LEU A 49 -7.67 2.91 4.95
C LEU A 49 -7.12 2.24 3.69
N LEU A 50 -6.06 1.45 3.85
CA LEU A 50 -5.52 0.57 2.83
C LEU A 50 -5.95 -0.85 3.13
N PHE A 51 -6.62 -1.48 2.18
CA PHE A 51 -7.03 -2.87 2.20
C PHE A 51 -6.14 -3.70 1.29
N ILE A 52 -5.66 -4.83 1.80
CA ILE A 52 -4.84 -5.79 1.06
C ILE A 52 -5.48 -7.16 1.20
N ALA A 53 -5.82 -7.78 0.07
CA ALA A 53 -6.39 -9.12 0.02
C ALA A 53 -5.52 -10.07 -0.82
N ASP A 54 -5.43 -11.33 -0.44
CA ASP A 54 -4.70 -12.37 -1.17
C ASP A 54 -5.54 -13.05 -2.27
N ASN A 55 -6.79 -12.63 -2.43
CA ASN A 55 -7.75 -13.20 -3.37
C ASN A 55 -8.71 -12.13 -3.93
N ASP A 56 -9.42 -12.47 -5.00
CA ASP A 56 -10.37 -11.62 -5.73
C ASP A 56 -11.84 -11.99 -5.53
N ARG A 57 -12.18 -12.74 -4.47
CA ARG A 57 -13.56 -13.20 -4.26
C ARG A 57 -14.56 -12.04 -4.17
N ARG A 58 -14.14 -10.91 -3.60
CA ARG A 58 -14.87 -9.64 -3.48
C ARG A 58 -13.87 -8.47 -3.47
N GLU A 59 -14.34 -7.22 -3.52
CA GLU A 59 -13.43 -6.09 -3.32
C GLU A 59 -12.75 -6.15 -1.93
N PRO A 60 -11.43 -5.86 -1.82
CA PRO A 60 -10.69 -5.97 -0.56
C PRO A 60 -11.35 -5.27 0.64
N ARG A 61 -11.95 -4.08 0.45
CA ARG A 61 -12.64 -3.35 1.54
C ARG A 61 -13.77 -4.16 2.20
N PHE A 62 -14.38 -5.10 1.50
CA PHE A 62 -15.48 -5.93 2.01
C PHE A 62 -15.03 -7.30 2.54
N GLN A 63 -13.73 -7.54 2.64
CA GLN A 63 -13.19 -8.83 3.08
C GLN A 63 -12.55 -8.80 4.48
N VAL A 64 -12.44 -7.61 5.10
CA VAL A 64 -11.92 -7.47 6.48
C VAL A 64 -13.05 -7.66 7.49
N ASN A 65 -12.91 -8.64 8.37
CA ASN A 65 -13.91 -9.05 9.35
C ASN A 65 -13.25 -9.84 10.51
N ASP A 66 -14.04 -10.45 11.41
CA ASP A 66 -13.50 -11.14 12.60
C ASP A 66 -13.22 -12.64 12.39
N SER A 67 -13.31 -13.15 11.16
CA SER A 67 -13.02 -14.56 10.85
C SER A 67 -11.51 -14.81 10.66
N PRO A 68 -11.05 -16.07 10.80
CA PRO A 68 -9.67 -16.45 10.52
C PRO A 68 -9.21 -16.14 9.09
N GLU A 69 -10.15 -16.04 8.13
CA GLU A 69 -9.90 -15.73 6.72
C GLU A 69 -9.97 -14.22 6.41
N THR A 70 -10.02 -13.37 7.45
CA THR A 70 -10.02 -11.92 7.26
C THR A 70 -8.84 -11.46 6.42
N GLN A 71 -9.09 -10.47 5.58
CA GLN A 71 -8.06 -9.78 4.84
C GLN A 71 -7.45 -8.65 5.68
N MET A 72 -6.44 -7.97 5.14
CA MET A 72 -5.67 -6.99 5.88
C MET A 72 -6.20 -5.56 5.69
N VAL A 73 -6.11 -4.75 6.74
CA VAL A 73 -6.33 -3.30 6.69
C VAL A 73 -5.24 -2.56 7.47
N PHE A 74 -4.81 -1.43 6.93
CA PHE A 74 -3.88 -0.47 7.56
C PHE A 74 -4.51 0.90 7.49
N GLY A 75 -4.25 1.76 8.49
CA GLY A 75 -4.86 3.08 8.46
C GLY A 75 -4.07 4.16 9.17
N VAL A 76 -4.20 5.37 8.63
CA VAL A 76 -3.58 6.59 9.15
C VAL A 76 -4.60 7.73 9.12
N ASP A 77 -4.61 8.54 10.16
CA ASP A 77 -5.45 9.74 10.23
C ASP A 77 -4.83 10.85 9.38
N VAL A 78 -5.69 11.64 8.74
CA VAL A 78 -5.30 12.78 7.92
C VAL A 78 -6.09 14.01 8.34
N GLU A 79 -5.39 15.15 8.38
CA GLU A 79 -5.96 16.45 8.72
C GLU A 79 -5.62 17.43 7.60
N GLY A 80 -6.64 17.89 6.89
CA GLY A 80 -6.50 18.78 5.75
C GLY A 80 -5.71 18.19 4.58
N LEU A 81 -5.85 16.90 4.27
CA LEU A 81 -5.18 16.28 3.13
C LEU A 81 -5.60 16.96 1.84
N ALA A 82 -4.68 17.65 1.16
CA ALA A 82 -4.99 18.39 -0.05
C ALA A 82 -5.14 17.46 -1.27
N PRO A 83 -5.91 17.86 -2.31
CA PRO A 83 -5.93 17.14 -3.58
C PRO A 83 -4.52 16.98 -4.17
N GLY A 84 -4.17 15.76 -4.56
CA GLY A 84 -2.83 15.39 -5.07
C GLY A 84 -1.76 15.19 -3.99
N GLU A 85 -2.01 15.59 -2.74
CA GLU A 85 -1.17 15.26 -1.60
C GLU A 85 -1.36 13.79 -1.23
N ALA A 86 -0.26 13.12 -0.87
CA ALA A 86 -0.28 11.71 -0.55
C ALA A 86 -0.19 11.48 0.96
N ALA A 87 -1.18 10.79 1.51
CA ALA A 87 -1.04 10.10 2.78
C ALA A 87 -0.12 8.88 2.60
N VAL A 88 0.75 8.65 3.59
CA VAL A 88 1.76 7.60 3.54
C VAL A 88 1.41 6.48 4.51
N ILE A 89 1.40 5.25 4.00
CA ILE A 89 1.32 4.02 4.80
C ILE A 89 2.60 3.23 4.56
N ASP A 90 3.48 3.20 5.56
CA ASP A 90 4.75 2.50 5.55
C ASP A 90 4.80 1.42 6.65
N GLY A 91 5.99 0.84 6.88
CA GLY A 91 6.20 -0.18 7.91
C GLY A 91 5.95 0.27 9.35
N GLY A 92 5.80 1.57 9.62
CA GLY A 92 5.47 2.12 10.94
C GLY A 92 3.98 2.23 11.21
N VAL A 93 3.13 2.09 10.18
CA VAL A 93 1.66 2.20 10.34
C VAL A 93 1.07 0.88 10.83
N PHE A 94 0.27 0.99 11.90
CA PHE A 94 -0.41 -0.13 12.51
C PHE A 94 -1.46 -0.74 11.58
N GLY A 95 -1.55 -2.07 11.58
CA GLY A 95 -2.49 -2.84 10.78
C GLY A 95 -3.21 -3.95 11.53
N TYR A 96 -4.15 -4.57 10.81
CA TYR A 96 -4.89 -5.76 11.23
C TYR A 96 -4.99 -6.75 10.07
N PRO A 97 -4.94 -8.08 10.30
CA PRO A 97 -4.56 -8.73 11.58
C PRO A 97 -3.05 -8.70 11.84
N ILE A 98 -2.23 -8.32 10.86
CA ILE A 98 -0.79 -8.12 11.04
C ILE A 98 -0.50 -6.66 11.41
N GLU A 99 0.40 -6.45 12.35
CA GLU A 99 0.65 -5.12 12.93
C GLU A 99 1.32 -4.14 11.96
N SER A 100 1.97 -4.63 10.90
CA SER A 100 2.75 -3.79 9.97
C SER A 100 2.86 -4.44 8.60
N ILE A 101 2.84 -3.62 7.53
CA ILE A 101 3.12 -4.08 6.16
C ILE A 101 4.53 -4.66 6.00
N ALA A 102 5.45 -4.37 6.93
CA ALA A 102 6.79 -4.95 6.94
C ALA A 102 6.77 -6.46 7.24
N LEU A 103 5.67 -6.96 7.84
CA LEU A 103 5.44 -8.37 8.14
C LEU A 103 4.67 -9.10 7.01
N LEU A 104 4.32 -8.39 5.93
CA LEU A 104 3.62 -8.96 4.79
C LEU A 104 4.51 -10.00 4.09
N PRO A 105 4.04 -11.25 3.91
CA PRO A 105 4.73 -12.22 3.07
C PRO A 105 4.87 -11.70 1.63
N PRO A 106 5.98 -11.95 0.93
CA PRO A 106 6.07 -11.63 -0.49
C PRO A 106 5.01 -12.39 -1.29
N GLY A 107 4.27 -11.70 -2.16
CA GLY A 107 3.18 -12.34 -2.91
C GLY A 107 2.41 -11.39 -3.82
N GLU A 108 1.50 -11.97 -4.60
CA GLU A 108 0.52 -11.23 -5.39
C GLU A 108 -0.68 -10.89 -4.51
N TYR A 109 -1.08 -9.62 -4.50
CA TYR A 109 -2.18 -9.13 -3.69
C TYR A 109 -3.11 -8.22 -4.49
N TRP A 110 -4.37 -8.16 -4.07
CA TRP A 110 -5.34 -7.16 -4.46
C TRP A 110 -5.33 -6.02 -3.46
N VAL A 111 -4.96 -4.82 -3.93
CA VAL A 111 -4.91 -3.62 -3.10
C VAL A 111 -6.04 -2.67 -3.46
N GLN A 112 -6.62 -2.05 -2.43
CA GLN A 112 -7.65 -1.02 -2.55
C GLN A 112 -7.47 0.00 -1.43
N ALA A 113 -7.66 1.28 -1.70
CA ALA A 113 -7.64 2.31 -0.66
C ALA A 113 -8.96 3.06 -0.59
N MET A 114 -9.21 3.67 0.56
CA MET A 114 -10.40 4.46 0.86
C MET A 114 -10.03 5.60 1.81
N LEU A 115 -10.67 6.75 1.65
CA LEU A 115 -10.72 7.81 2.64
C LEU A 115 -12.10 7.77 3.31
N ASN A 116 -12.11 7.44 4.61
CA ASN A 116 -13.27 7.63 5.45
C ASN A 116 -13.29 9.08 5.94
N ARG A 117 -14.16 9.93 5.37
CA ARG A 117 -14.21 11.37 5.60
C ARG A 117 -14.81 11.69 6.95
N TYR A 118 -14.21 12.66 7.64
CA TYR A 118 -14.73 13.19 8.89
C TYR A 118 -15.21 14.62 8.73
N ASP A 119 -16.34 14.92 9.35
CA ASP A 119 -16.83 16.27 9.54
C ASP A 119 -16.43 16.79 10.91
N THR A 120 -16.22 18.09 11.03
CA THR A 120 -15.95 18.75 12.31
C THR A 120 -17.27 19.16 12.98
N TYR A 121 -17.45 18.74 14.22
CA TYR A 121 -18.62 19.05 15.04
C TYR A 121 -18.19 19.86 16.26
N HIS A 122 -18.92 20.96 16.51
CA HIS A 122 -18.79 21.75 17.73
C HIS A 122 -19.91 21.36 18.69
N LEU A 123 -19.54 20.68 19.77
CA LEU A 123 -20.47 20.14 20.75
C LEU A 123 -20.90 21.25 21.73
N ALA A 124 -22.12 21.14 22.26
CA ALA A 124 -22.67 22.12 23.22
C ALA A 124 -21.88 22.20 24.54
N ASN A 125 -21.05 21.21 24.84
CA ASN A 125 -20.14 21.20 26.00
C ASN A 125 -18.81 21.94 25.75
N GLY A 126 -18.65 22.59 24.60
CA GLY A 126 -17.45 23.36 24.24
C GLY A 126 -16.32 22.54 23.61
N HIS A 127 -16.49 21.22 23.43
CA HIS A 127 -15.50 20.39 22.74
C HIS A 127 -15.73 20.38 21.23
N THR A 128 -14.63 20.26 20.48
CA THR A 128 -14.65 20.02 19.04
C THR A 128 -14.22 18.59 18.76
N VAL A 129 -14.99 17.87 17.94
CA VAL A 129 -14.69 16.49 17.55
C VAL A 129 -14.80 16.32 16.04
N LYS A 130 -14.00 15.42 15.48
CA LYS A 130 -14.11 15.01 14.07
C LYS A 130 -14.70 13.61 14.00
N LEU A 131 -15.82 13.44 13.27
CA LEU A 131 -16.55 12.17 13.21
C LEU A 131 -16.99 11.84 11.79
N PRO A 132 -17.04 10.54 11.42
CA PRO A 132 -17.61 10.12 10.14
C PRO A 132 -19.13 10.32 10.09
N ALA A 133 -19.69 10.41 8.89
CA ALA A 133 -21.13 10.53 8.65
C ALA A 133 -21.88 9.18 8.75
N SER A 134 -21.51 8.34 9.72
CA SER A 134 -21.87 6.92 9.80
C SER A 134 -23.35 6.60 9.97
N TRP A 135 -24.13 7.59 10.39
CA TRP A 135 -25.57 7.51 10.54
C TRP A 135 -26.32 7.31 9.20
N LYS A 136 -25.74 7.70 8.07
CA LYS A 136 -26.36 7.54 6.74
C LYS A 136 -26.23 6.14 6.15
N ALA A 137 -25.26 5.34 6.60
CA ALA A 137 -24.98 4.00 6.07
C ALA A 137 -25.19 2.87 7.10
N GLY A 138 -25.92 3.15 8.18
CA GLY A 138 -26.17 2.16 9.23
C GLY A 138 -24.89 1.68 9.92
N GLN A 139 -23.95 2.60 10.19
CA GLN A 139 -22.64 2.32 10.81
C GLN A 139 -21.69 1.45 9.97
N ASN A 140 -21.93 1.34 8.65
CA ASN A 140 -21.00 0.66 7.75
C ASN A 140 -20.17 1.67 6.94
N PHE A 141 -19.02 2.06 7.50
CA PHE A 141 -18.12 3.04 6.88
C PHE A 141 -17.71 2.70 5.44
N ARG A 142 -17.63 1.42 5.10
CA ARG A 142 -17.24 0.95 3.76
C ARG A 142 -18.25 1.33 2.66
N ARG A 143 -19.46 1.73 3.06
CA ARG A 143 -20.57 2.13 2.19
C ARG A 143 -21.10 3.53 2.53
N GLU A 144 -20.38 4.28 3.37
CA GLU A 144 -20.78 5.64 3.72
C GLU A 144 -20.74 6.54 2.48
N PRO A 145 -21.87 7.17 2.11
CA PRO A 145 -21.91 8.06 0.96
C PRO A 145 -20.91 9.21 1.11
N GLY A 146 -20.15 9.48 0.05
CA GLY A 146 -19.21 10.58 -0.02
C GLY A 146 -17.76 10.20 0.29
N ASN A 147 -17.51 8.97 0.77
CA ASN A 147 -16.16 8.46 0.98
C ASN A 147 -15.47 8.18 -0.36
N LEU A 148 -14.24 8.66 -0.50
CA LEU A 148 -13.45 8.43 -1.71
C LEU A 148 -12.81 7.05 -1.65
N PHE A 149 -12.80 6.30 -2.75
CA PHE A 149 -12.10 5.01 -2.82
C PHE A 149 -11.49 4.73 -4.19
N SER A 150 -10.53 3.80 -4.23
CA SER A 150 -9.94 3.31 -5.48
C SER A 150 -10.64 2.05 -5.97
N LYS A 151 -10.52 1.76 -7.27
CA LYS A 151 -10.78 0.40 -7.76
C LYS A 151 -9.74 -0.57 -7.20
N PRO A 152 -10.08 -1.85 -6.96
CA PRO A 152 -9.10 -2.86 -6.64
C PRO A 152 -8.14 -3.07 -7.80
N ARG A 153 -6.85 -3.30 -7.50
CA ARG A 153 -5.87 -3.71 -8.50
C ARG A 153 -4.91 -4.75 -7.96
N ARG A 154 -4.43 -5.63 -8.83
CA ARG A 154 -3.45 -6.66 -8.49
C ARG A 154 -2.03 -6.11 -8.55
N VAL A 155 -1.22 -6.39 -7.53
CA VAL A 155 0.16 -5.92 -7.37
C VAL A 155 0.99 -6.99 -6.68
N TYR A 156 2.20 -7.23 -7.18
CA TYR A 156 3.21 -7.99 -6.43
C TYR A 156 3.82 -7.13 -5.33
N LEU A 157 3.71 -7.58 -4.09
CA LEU A 157 4.24 -6.90 -2.91
C LEU A 157 5.37 -7.71 -2.29
N HIS A 158 6.46 -7.03 -1.97
CA HIS A 158 7.58 -7.54 -1.21
C HIS A 158 8.03 -6.43 -0.24
N PRO A 159 8.01 -6.67 1.08
CA PRO A 159 8.15 -5.62 2.11
C PRO A 159 9.48 -4.85 2.05
N ARG A 160 10.52 -5.46 1.44
CA ARG A 160 11.86 -4.88 1.29
C ARG A 160 12.29 -4.55 -0.15
N LYS A 161 11.43 -4.79 -1.15
CA LYS A 161 11.82 -4.66 -2.57
C LYS A 161 10.82 -3.90 -3.44
N SER A 162 9.55 -3.77 -3.02
CA SER A 162 8.53 -3.12 -3.84
C SER A 162 8.66 -1.61 -3.93
N GLY A 163 9.33 -0.95 -2.97
CA GLY A 163 9.39 0.50 -2.93
C GLY A 163 8.00 1.14 -2.85
N VAL A 164 7.79 2.23 -3.61
CA VAL A 164 6.57 3.04 -3.54
C VAL A 164 5.47 2.50 -4.46
N VAL A 165 4.30 2.21 -3.87
CA VAL A 165 3.06 1.86 -4.56
C VAL A 165 2.09 3.03 -4.46
N ARG A 166 1.79 3.69 -5.60
CA ARG A 166 0.89 4.86 -5.65
C ARG A 166 -0.55 4.46 -5.92
N ILE A 167 -1.49 4.86 -5.07
CA ILE A 167 -2.92 4.60 -5.24
C ILE A 167 -3.65 5.94 -5.29
N GLU A 168 -4.53 6.09 -6.27
CA GLU A 168 -5.38 7.27 -6.43
C GLU A 168 -6.82 6.88 -6.12
N LEU A 169 -7.50 7.68 -5.29
CA LEU A 169 -8.92 7.53 -5.00
C LEU A 169 -9.70 8.23 -6.10
N THR A 170 -10.50 7.46 -6.84
CA THR A 170 -11.15 7.91 -8.09
C THR A 170 -12.67 7.76 -8.07
N GLU A 171 -13.23 7.07 -7.08
CA GLU A 171 -14.65 6.76 -6.93
C GLU A 171 -15.22 7.41 -5.66
N VAL A 172 -16.56 7.58 -5.61
CA VAL A 172 -17.33 8.16 -4.48
C VAL A 172 -18.46 7.23 -4.06
#